data_AF-A0A9W9R8B5-F1
#
_entry.id   AF-A0A9W9R8B5-F1
#
_cell.length_a   1.000
_cell.length_b   1.000
_cell.length_c   1.000
_cell.angle_alpha   90.00
_cell.angle_beta   90.00
_cell.angle_gamma   90.00
#
_symmetry.space_group_name_H-M   'P 1'
#
loop_
_entity.id
_entity.type
_entity.pdbx_description
1 polymer ?
#
loop_
_entity_poly.entity_id
_entity_poly.type
_entity_poly.pdbx_seq_one_letter_code
_entity_poly.pdbx_strand_id
1 'polypeptide(L)'
;MADNGDIFGPNGTETRGFREFLHATCAAGQAGATQAYNLPDITKMQSFGITSFLSPGDQWESWHATITTMLASNRLHNVIDWSKPKPEPRDVNAQRWFDASLKVKAWLLNCVNWELIREVEARGKPIDFAHEFMRELCVVVNGEGNAAMQKAYFAVERCRRNHFKTVTKYLTEMRRRLRTALDLGVPITPWMVWIKILDELSKIPSLDSDLAFYRHDMNVREIPTDLTLMEVSGYMTTLNRVVVNRGLDKVKVVNKRRSNPEFWKEDALEKY
;
A
#
# COMPACT_ATOMS: atom_id res chain seq x y z
N MET A 1 -32.75 29.66 25.21
CA MET A 1 -32.57 28.41 25.95
C MET A 1 -32.93 27.27 25.01
N ALA A 2 -31.93 26.69 24.38
CA ALA A 2 -32.05 25.46 23.62
C ALA A 2 -30.73 24.72 23.81
N ASP A 3 -30.83 23.62 24.53
CA ASP A 3 -29.81 22.65 24.88
C ASP A 3 -29.54 21.78 23.65
N ASN A 4 -28.31 21.80 23.12
CA ASN A 4 -27.89 20.93 22.03
C ASN A 4 -26.79 20.03 22.57
N GLY A 5 -27.24 18.85 22.99
CA GLY A 5 -26.42 17.82 23.59
C GLY A 5 -25.34 17.26 22.66
N ASP A 6 -24.25 16.89 23.33
CA ASP A 6 -23.10 16.16 22.85
C ASP A 6 -23.46 14.90 22.04
N ILE A 7 -22.88 14.78 20.85
CA ILE A 7 -22.83 13.53 20.07
C ILE A 7 -21.35 13.23 19.77
N PHE A 8 -20.62 12.79 20.78
CA PHE A 8 -19.41 11.98 20.58
C PHE A 8 -19.32 10.95 21.71
N GLY A 9 -19.83 9.74 21.42
CA GLY A 9 -19.58 8.56 22.25
C GLY A 9 -18.19 7.98 21.99
N PRO A 10 -17.53 7.37 22.99
CA PRO A 10 -16.22 6.77 22.87
C PRO A 10 -16.38 5.33 22.37
N ASN A 11 -16.21 5.10 21.08
CA ASN A 11 -15.93 3.77 20.55
C ASN A 11 -15.07 3.93 19.32
N GLY A 12 -13.75 3.87 19.53
CA GLY A 12 -12.79 3.62 18.47
C GLY A 12 -13.07 2.25 17.88
N THR A 13 -13.77 2.20 16.75
CA THR A 13 -13.62 1.09 15.82
C THR A 13 -12.26 1.25 15.18
N GLU A 14 -11.29 0.55 15.76
CA GLU A 14 -10.01 0.24 15.12
C GLU A 14 -10.27 -0.10 13.65
N THR A 15 -9.63 0.65 12.76
CA THR A 15 -9.40 0.22 11.40
C THR A 15 -8.63 -1.09 11.49
N ARG A 16 -9.37 -2.21 11.48
CA ARG A 16 -8.78 -3.54 11.30
C ARG A 16 -7.87 -3.45 10.10
N GLY A 17 -6.57 -3.61 10.31
CA GLY A 17 -5.59 -3.48 9.25
C GLY A 17 -5.90 -4.52 8.18
N PHE A 18 -5.64 -4.23 6.91
CA PHE A 18 -5.81 -5.20 5.82
C PHE A 18 -5.06 -6.53 6.10
N ARG A 19 -3.97 -6.46 6.86
CA ARG A 19 -3.27 -7.61 7.44
C ARG A 19 -4.20 -8.53 8.26
N GLU A 20 -5.07 -7.98 9.08
CA GLU A 20 -6.08 -8.71 9.87
C GLU A 20 -7.26 -9.16 9.02
N PHE A 21 -7.61 -8.46 7.93
CA PHE A 21 -8.61 -8.92 6.98
C PHE A 21 -8.11 -10.13 6.18
N LEU A 22 -6.84 -10.13 5.74
CA LEU A 22 -6.17 -11.31 5.20
C LEU A 22 -6.18 -12.45 6.23
N HIS A 23 -5.87 -12.19 7.50
CA HIS A 23 -5.99 -13.23 8.54
C HIS A 23 -7.44 -13.72 8.75
N ALA A 24 -8.44 -12.83 8.72
CA ALA A 24 -9.85 -13.15 8.99
C ALA A 24 -10.54 -13.88 7.82
N THR A 25 -10.20 -13.57 6.57
CA THR A 25 -10.62 -14.37 5.41
C THR A 25 -9.80 -15.67 5.26
N CYS A 26 -8.65 -15.77 5.94
CA CYS A 26 -7.83 -16.99 6.00
C CYS A 26 -8.15 -17.94 7.17
N ALA A 27 -8.97 -17.55 8.15
CA ALA A 27 -9.20 -18.31 9.39
C ALA A 27 -10.50 -19.11 9.43
N ALA A 28 -10.88 -19.74 8.31
CA ALA A 28 -11.95 -20.75 8.26
C ALA A 28 -11.43 -22.08 7.67
N GLY A 29 -10.25 -22.52 8.11
CA GLY A 29 -9.73 -23.86 7.80
C GLY A 29 -10.15 -24.85 8.89
N GLN A 30 -11.04 -25.78 8.56
CA GLN A 30 -11.35 -26.94 9.41
C GLN A 30 -10.06 -27.71 9.74
N ALA A 31 -9.88 -28.04 11.03
CA ALA A 31 -8.83 -28.92 11.48
C ALA A 31 -8.90 -30.28 10.74
N GLY A 32 -7.85 -30.63 9.98
CA GLY A 32 -7.61 -32.02 9.58
C GLY A 32 -7.11 -32.30 8.16
N ALA A 33 -7.08 -31.35 7.22
CA ALA A 33 -6.67 -31.62 5.83
C ALA A 33 -5.52 -30.74 5.34
N THR A 34 -4.38 -31.36 5.03
CA THR A 34 -3.25 -30.71 4.33
C THR A 34 -3.58 -30.47 2.85
N GLN A 35 -2.73 -29.73 2.15
CA GLN A 35 -2.83 -29.59 0.69
C GLN A 35 -2.77 -30.93 -0.07
N ALA A 36 -2.28 -31.99 0.57
CA ALA A 36 -2.17 -33.33 -0.03
C ALA A 36 -3.46 -34.16 0.08
N TYR A 37 -4.51 -33.63 0.69
CA TYR A 37 -5.76 -34.35 0.91
C TYR A 37 -6.46 -34.71 -0.42
N ASN A 38 -6.71 -36.02 -0.61
CA ASN A 38 -7.47 -36.60 -1.72
C ASN A 38 -6.90 -36.26 -3.12
N LEU A 39 -5.57 -36.17 -3.23
CA LEU A 39 -4.91 -35.95 -4.51
C LEU A 39 -5.08 -37.15 -5.46
N PRO A 40 -5.33 -36.89 -6.76
CA PRO A 40 -5.40 -37.94 -7.76
C PRO A 40 -4.02 -38.55 -8.06
N ASP A 41 -4.02 -39.65 -8.80
CA ASP A 41 -2.78 -40.17 -9.40
C ASP A 41 -2.33 -39.25 -10.54
N ILE A 42 -1.16 -38.65 -10.38
CA ILE A 42 -0.63 -37.58 -11.23
C ILE A 42 -0.14 -38.09 -12.59
N THR A 43 0.06 -39.41 -12.71
CA THR A 43 0.38 -40.06 -13.98
C THR A 43 -0.83 -40.11 -14.92
N LYS A 44 -2.04 -40.01 -14.38
CA LYS A 44 -3.32 -40.06 -15.12
C LYS A 44 -3.93 -38.67 -15.34
N MET A 45 -3.21 -37.63 -14.95
CA MET A 45 -3.70 -36.26 -15.04
C MET A 45 -3.76 -35.84 -16.52
N GLN A 46 -4.95 -35.52 -17.01
CA GLN A 46 -5.10 -34.96 -18.35
C GLN A 46 -4.45 -33.58 -18.41
N SER A 47 -3.91 -33.21 -19.59
CA SER A 47 -3.45 -31.86 -19.85
C SER A 47 -4.60 -30.88 -19.68
N PHE A 48 -4.44 -29.89 -18.82
CA PHE A 48 -5.42 -28.81 -18.67
C PHE A 48 -5.36 -27.90 -19.90
N GLY A 49 -6.49 -27.75 -20.60
CA GLY A 49 -6.61 -26.71 -21.61
C GLY A 49 -6.52 -25.32 -20.97
N ILE A 50 -5.83 -24.39 -21.62
CA ILE A 50 -5.85 -22.97 -21.22
C ILE A 50 -7.22 -22.42 -21.59
N THR A 51 -8.03 -22.12 -20.57
CA THR A 51 -9.44 -21.72 -20.75
C THR A 51 -9.75 -20.37 -20.09
N SER A 52 -8.89 -19.91 -19.18
CA SER A 52 -8.96 -18.60 -18.57
C SER A 52 -7.55 -18.01 -18.48
N PHE A 53 -7.40 -16.76 -18.92
CA PHE A 53 -6.12 -16.07 -18.99
C PHE A 53 -6.21 -14.76 -18.20
N LEU A 54 -5.34 -14.60 -17.20
CA LEU A 54 -5.32 -13.41 -16.34
C LEU A 54 -4.47 -12.31 -16.96
N SER A 55 -5.11 -11.18 -17.26
CA SER A 55 -4.47 -9.97 -17.77
C SER A 55 -4.40 -8.87 -16.70
N PRO A 56 -3.48 -7.88 -16.84
CA PRO A 56 -3.46 -6.73 -15.96
C PRO A 56 -4.82 -6.00 -15.94
N GLY A 57 -5.36 -5.77 -14.74
CA GLY A 57 -6.65 -5.10 -14.54
C GLY A 57 -7.88 -6.03 -14.50
N ASP A 58 -7.71 -7.33 -14.73
CA ASP A 58 -8.77 -8.30 -14.53
C ASP A 58 -9.14 -8.44 -13.04
N GLN A 59 -10.38 -8.85 -12.76
CA GLN A 59 -10.84 -9.09 -11.39
C GLN A 59 -10.26 -10.41 -10.87
N TRP A 60 -9.37 -10.31 -9.87
CA TRP A 60 -8.70 -11.46 -9.26
C TRP A 60 -9.69 -12.53 -8.79
N GLU A 61 -10.74 -12.14 -8.07
CA GLU A 61 -11.68 -13.08 -7.46
C GLU A 61 -12.39 -13.95 -8.50
N SER A 62 -12.78 -13.34 -9.62
CA SER A 62 -13.48 -14.03 -10.72
C SER A 62 -12.55 -15.03 -11.42
N TRP A 63 -11.32 -14.62 -11.72
CA TRP A 63 -10.32 -15.49 -12.31
C TRP A 63 -9.92 -16.63 -11.35
N HIS A 64 -9.65 -16.31 -10.10
CA HIS A 64 -9.30 -17.27 -9.06
C HIS A 64 -10.39 -18.33 -8.86
N ALA A 65 -11.66 -17.92 -8.80
CA ALA A 65 -12.79 -18.84 -8.68
C ALA A 65 -12.89 -19.79 -9.89
N THR A 66 -12.64 -19.28 -11.09
CA THR A 66 -12.63 -20.07 -12.33
C THR A 66 -11.53 -21.13 -12.30
N ILE A 67 -10.28 -20.72 -11.99
CA ILE A 67 -9.13 -21.62 -11.87
C ILE A 67 -9.36 -22.66 -10.77
N THR A 68 -9.88 -22.24 -9.62
CA THR A 68 -10.19 -23.14 -8.50
C THR A 68 -11.20 -24.20 -8.91
N THR A 69 -12.25 -23.82 -9.65
CA THR A 69 -13.29 -24.73 -10.15
C THR A 69 -12.71 -25.74 -11.14
N MET A 70 -11.83 -25.29 -12.04
CA MET A 70 -11.15 -26.16 -13.02
C MET A 70 -10.23 -27.18 -12.34
N LEU A 71 -9.46 -26.75 -11.33
CA LEU A 71 -8.63 -27.65 -10.55
C LEU A 71 -9.48 -28.58 -9.66
N ALA A 72 -10.64 -28.12 -9.19
CA ALA A 72 -11.55 -28.91 -8.37
C ALA A 72 -12.12 -30.12 -9.13
N SER A 73 -12.44 -29.99 -10.42
CA SER A 73 -12.90 -31.11 -11.25
C SER A 73 -11.87 -32.25 -11.34
N ASN A 74 -10.59 -31.94 -11.12
CA ASN A 74 -9.48 -32.88 -11.06
C ASN A 74 -8.96 -33.15 -9.64
N ARG A 75 -9.64 -32.65 -8.59
CA ARG A 75 -9.24 -32.78 -7.18
C ARG A 75 -7.87 -32.16 -6.84
N LEU A 76 -7.51 -31.06 -7.51
CA LEU A 76 -6.23 -30.37 -7.35
C LEU A 76 -6.35 -28.97 -6.73
N HIS A 77 -7.56 -28.49 -6.48
CA HIS A 77 -7.80 -27.17 -5.89
C HIS A 77 -7.05 -26.95 -4.56
N ASN A 78 -6.83 -28.00 -3.77
CA ASN A 78 -6.06 -27.93 -2.52
C ASN A 78 -4.58 -27.55 -2.73
N VAL A 79 -4.03 -27.80 -3.91
CA VAL A 79 -2.61 -27.56 -4.21
C VAL A 79 -2.30 -26.08 -4.41
N ILE A 80 -3.32 -25.27 -4.75
CA ILE A 80 -3.21 -23.82 -4.88
C ILE A 80 -3.67 -23.07 -3.63
N ASP A 81 -4.36 -23.76 -2.73
CA ASP A 81 -4.92 -23.17 -1.51
C ASP A 81 -3.83 -22.95 -0.46
N TRP A 82 -3.31 -21.72 -0.42
CA TRP A 82 -2.27 -21.33 0.53
C TRP A 82 -2.75 -21.23 1.99
N SER A 83 -4.07 -21.31 2.25
CA SER A 83 -4.60 -21.33 3.62
C SER A 83 -4.39 -22.70 4.28
N LYS A 84 -4.19 -23.75 3.48
CA LYS A 84 -3.92 -25.11 3.96
C LYS A 84 -2.43 -25.33 4.17
N PRO A 85 -2.05 -26.05 5.24
CA PRO A 85 -0.65 -26.38 5.46
C PRO A 85 -0.14 -27.33 4.37
N LYS A 86 1.12 -27.13 3.97
CA LYS A 86 1.87 -28.10 3.16
C LYS A 86 1.89 -29.45 3.90
N PRO A 87 1.88 -30.58 3.17
CA PRO A 87 2.11 -31.87 3.80
C PRO A 87 3.52 -31.92 4.41
N GLU A 88 3.66 -32.65 5.51
CA GLU A 88 4.99 -32.94 6.06
C GLU A 88 5.76 -33.87 5.12
N PRO A 89 7.10 -33.80 5.06
CA PRO A 89 7.91 -34.66 4.19
C PRO A 89 7.71 -36.17 4.40
N ARG A 90 7.22 -36.59 5.58
CA ARG A 90 6.93 -37.99 5.91
C ARG A 90 5.51 -38.43 5.55
N ASP A 91 4.66 -37.52 5.06
CA ASP A 91 3.31 -37.84 4.60
C ASP A 91 3.40 -38.78 3.38
N VAL A 92 2.57 -39.82 3.37
CA VAL A 92 2.47 -40.81 2.28
C VAL A 92 2.15 -40.12 0.94
N ASN A 93 1.51 -38.95 0.98
CA ASN A 93 1.14 -38.16 -0.19
C ASN A 93 2.07 -36.95 -0.43
N ALA A 94 3.16 -36.78 0.33
CA ALA A 94 4.07 -35.64 0.18
C ALA A 94 4.67 -35.56 -1.24
N GLN A 95 5.16 -36.69 -1.76
CA GLN A 95 5.73 -36.75 -3.12
C GLN A 95 4.67 -36.45 -4.19
N ARG A 96 3.44 -36.95 -4.01
CA ARG A 96 2.33 -36.65 -4.91
C ARG A 96 2.01 -35.16 -4.89
N TRP A 97 1.87 -34.57 -3.72
CA TRP A 97 1.65 -33.14 -3.61
C TRP A 97 2.77 -32.34 -4.29
N PHE A 98 4.02 -32.72 -4.11
CA PHE A 98 5.17 -32.08 -4.75
C PHE A 98 5.03 -32.09 -6.28
N ASP A 99 4.83 -33.26 -6.86
CA ASP A 99 4.70 -33.43 -8.32
C ASP A 99 3.47 -32.69 -8.88
N ALA A 100 2.34 -32.75 -8.16
CA ALA A 100 1.13 -32.04 -8.52
C ALA A 100 1.35 -30.52 -8.47
N SER A 101 2.02 -30.02 -7.44
CA SER A 101 2.29 -28.59 -7.27
C SER A 101 3.20 -28.05 -8.35
N LEU A 102 4.24 -28.78 -8.76
CA LEU A 102 5.08 -28.39 -9.88
C LEU A 102 4.30 -28.36 -11.21
N LYS A 103 3.49 -29.39 -11.49
CA LYS A 103 2.67 -29.43 -12.70
C LYS A 103 1.63 -28.32 -12.74
N VAL A 104 0.93 -28.09 -11.64
CA VAL A 104 -0.09 -27.03 -11.53
C VAL A 104 0.56 -25.66 -11.66
N LYS A 105 1.71 -25.42 -11.02
CA LYS A 105 2.46 -24.16 -11.19
C LYS A 105 2.86 -23.93 -12.66
N ALA A 106 3.45 -24.93 -13.31
CA ALA A 106 3.83 -24.83 -14.72
C ALA A 106 2.61 -24.54 -15.61
N TRP A 107 1.47 -25.15 -15.33
CA TRP A 107 0.22 -24.83 -16.01
C TRP A 107 -0.27 -23.40 -15.72
N LEU A 108 -0.28 -22.96 -14.46
CA LEU A 108 -0.69 -21.61 -14.05
C LEU A 108 0.14 -20.51 -14.74
N LEU A 109 1.45 -20.73 -14.95
CA LEU A 109 2.29 -19.81 -15.71
C LEU A 109 1.82 -19.60 -17.16
N ASN A 110 1.11 -20.56 -17.74
CA ASN A 110 0.50 -20.42 -19.07
C ASN A 110 -0.89 -19.75 -19.03
N CYS A 111 -1.48 -19.61 -17.84
CA CYS A 111 -2.79 -18.98 -17.62
C CYS A 111 -2.67 -17.51 -17.19
N VAL A 112 -1.47 -16.94 -17.16
CA VAL A 112 -1.21 -15.60 -16.63
C VAL A 112 -0.40 -14.80 -17.65
N ASN A 113 -0.71 -13.52 -17.79
CA ASN A 113 0.04 -12.59 -18.62
C ASN A 113 1.49 -12.46 -18.15
N TRP A 114 2.42 -12.46 -19.11
CA TRP A 114 3.86 -12.39 -18.86
C TRP A 114 4.28 -11.16 -18.03
N GLU A 115 3.55 -10.04 -18.12
CA GLU A 115 3.82 -8.84 -17.33
C GLU A 115 3.62 -9.09 -15.84
N LEU A 116 2.54 -9.79 -15.46
CA LEU A 116 2.25 -10.16 -14.08
C LEU A 116 3.27 -11.18 -13.56
N ILE A 117 3.68 -12.13 -14.40
CA ILE A 117 4.72 -13.11 -14.05
C ILE A 117 6.04 -12.39 -13.74
N ARG A 118 6.45 -11.45 -14.61
CA ARG A 118 7.66 -10.65 -14.39
C ARG A 118 7.58 -9.83 -13.10
N GLU A 119 6.41 -9.28 -12.77
CA GLU A 119 6.21 -8.57 -11.50
C GLU A 119 6.32 -9.50 -10.29
N VAL A 120 5.79 -10.72 -10.36
CA VAL A 120 5.94 -11.74 -9.32
C VAL A 120 7.41 -12.09 -9.12
N GLU A 121 8.17 -12.33 -10.20
CA GLU A 121 9.60 -12.68 -10.17
C GLU A 121 10.47 -11.53 -9.66
N ALA A 122 10.16 -10.29 -10.04
CA ALA A 122 10.91 -9.09 -9.63
C ALA A 122 10.90 -8.86 -8.10
N ARG A 123 10.00 -9.53 -7.36
CA ARG A 123 9.94 -9.45 -5.90
C ARG A 123 11.01 -10.30 -5.21
N GLY A 124 11.77 -11.11 -5.96
CA GLY A 124 12.97 -11.80 -5.49
C GLY A 124 12.73 -12.91 -4.47
N LYS A 125 11.47 -13.33 -4.26
CA LYS A 125 11.15 -14.48 -3.41
C LYS A 125 11.25 -15.76 -4.22
N PRO A 126 11.87 -16.83 -3.69
CA PRO A 126 11.77 -18.15 -4.31
C PRO A 126 10.30 -18.60 -4.26
N ILE A 127 9.78 -18.94 -5.42
CA ILE A 127 8.43 -19.49 -5.58
C ILE A 127 8.64 -20.85 -6.21
N ASP A 128 8.55 -21.90 -5.42
CA ASP A 128 8.81 -23.26 -5.90
C ASP A 128 7.49 -23.93 -6.29
N PHE A 129 6.42 -23.62 -5.55
CA PHE A 129 5.15 -24.36 -5.59
C PHE A 129 3.95 -23.52 -6.06
N ALA A 130 2.86 -24.20 -6.42
CA ALA A 130 1.67 -23.56 -6.99
C ALA A 130 0.95 -22.61 -6.02
N HIS A 131 0.77 -22.99 -4.76
CA HIS A 131 0.12 -22.12 -3.76
C HIS A 131 0.95 -20.86 -3.45
N GLU A 132 2.28 -20.97 -3.47
CA GLU A 132 3.18 -19.82 -3.34
C GLU A 132 3.03 -18.87 -4.52
N PHE A 133 3.00 -19.42 -5.73
CA PHE A 133 2.78 -18.63 -6.93
C PHE A 133 1.44 -17.91 -6.88
N MET A 134 0.36 -18.63 -6.52
CA MET A 134 -0.99 -18.06 -6.41
C MET A 134 -1.08 -16.97 -5.34
N ARG A 135 -0.41 -17.15 -4.19
CA ARG A 135 -0.32 -16.12 -3.16
C ARG A 135 0.40 -14.87 -3.67
N GLU A 136 1.58 -15.02 -4.28
CA GLU A 136 2.33 -13.84 -4.74
C GLU A 136 1.68 -13.16 -5.94
N LEU A 137 1.01 -13.92 -6.81
CA LEU A 137 0.20 -13.41 -7.91
C LEU A 137 -1.01 -12.63 -7.41
N CYS A 138 -1.72 -13.13 -6.39
CA CYS A 138 -2.80 -12.40 -5.70
C CYS A 138 -2.34 -11.01 -5.25
N VAL A 139 -1.17 -10.96 -4.62
CA VAL A 139 -0.57 -9.71 -4.13
C VAL A 139 -0.24 -8.75 -5.29
N VAL A 140 0.31 -9.25 -6.39
CA VAL A 140 0.59 -8.45 -7.59
C VAL A 140 -0.70 -7.92 -8.24
N VAL A 141 -1.69 -8.79 -8.47
CA VAL A 141 -2.93 -8.45 -9.18
C VAL A 141 -3.81 -7.50 -8.38
N ASN A 142 -3.92 -7.71 -7.07
CA ASN A 142 -4.65 -6.82 -6.17
C ASN A 142 -3.90 -5.50 -5.89
N GLY A 143 -2.75 -5.28 -6.54
CA GLY A 143 -2.01 -4.01 -6.51
C GLY A 143 -1.25 -3.77 -5.21
N GLU A 144 -1.07 -4.81 -4.38
CA GLU A 144 -0.29 -4.73 -3.16
C GLU A 144 1.21 -4.79 -3.47
N GLY A 145 1.80 -3.61 -3.63
CA GLY A 145 3.10 -3.39 -3.00
C GLY A 145 4.01 -2.39 -3.69
N ASN A 146 4.05 -2.34 -5.02
CA ASN A 146 5.04 -1.46 -5.67
C ASN A 146 4.41 -0.48 -6.64
N ALA A 147 3.63 -0.91 -7.63
CA ALA A 147 3.10 0.04 -8.61
C ALA A 147 2.13 1.06 -7.98
N ALA A 148 1.17 0.60 -7.16
CA ALA A 148 0.24 1.48 -6.46
C ALA A 148 0.93 2.34 -5.39
N MET A 149 1.84 1.76 -4.60
CA MET A 149 2.65 2.47 -3.61
C MET A 149 3.57 3.52 -4.26
N GLN A 150 4.24 3.19 -5.37
CA GLN A 150 5.03 4.14 -6.16
C GLN A 150 4.15 5.25 -6.74
N LYS A 151 2.99 4.92 -7.30
CA LYS A 151 2.04 5.91 -7.82
C LYS A 151 1.57 6.86 -6.71
N ALA A 152 1.24 6.33 -5.53
CA ALA A 152 0.83 7.13 -4.38
C ALA A 152 1.98 7.99 -3.82
N TYR A 153 3.18 7.42 -3.70
CA TYR A 153 4.39 8.15 -3.35
C TYR A 153 4.66 9.32 -4.31
N PHE A 154 4.69 9.05 -5.61
CA PHE A 154 4.89 10.08 -6.62
C PHE A 154 3.74 11.09 -6.66
N ALA A 155 2.51 10.69 -6.32
CA ALA A 155 1.41 11.64 -6.19
C ALA A 155 1.65 12.65 -5.06
N VAL A 156 2.16 12.21 -3.90
CA VAL A 156 2.57 13.10 -2.81
C VAL A 156 3.78 13.94 -3.22
N GLU A 157 4.83 13.31 -3.75
CA GLU A 157 6.08 14.01 -4.08
C GLU A 157 5.92 15.05 -5.20
N ARG A 158 5.08 14.77 -6.19
CA ARG A 158 4.79 15.72 -7.29
C ARG A 158 3.68 16.71 -6.95
N CYS A 159 3.12 16.68 -5.75
CA CYS A 159 2.11 17.65 -5.32
C CYS A 159 2.79 18.99 -4.99
N ARG A 160 2.72 19.96 -5.91
CA ARG A 160 3.31 21.30 -5.78
C ARG A 160 2.23 22.35 -5.54
N ARG A 161 2.54 23.42 -4.79
CA ARG A 161 1.57 24.50 -4.50
C ARG A 161 1.09 25.20 -5.78
N ASN A 162 1.96 25.36 -6.77
CA ASN A 162 1.66 26.04 -8.04
C ASN A 162 0.69 25.27 -8.96
N HIS A 163 0.44 23.98 -8.72
CA HIS A 163 -0.58 23.21 -9.45
C HIS A 163 -2.02 23.58 -9.05
N PHE A 164 -2.18 24.41 -8.01
CA PHE A 164 -3.48 24.75 -7.45
C PHE A 164 -3.72 26.26 -7.50
N LYS A 165 -4.97 26.64 -7.77
CA LYS A 165 -5.40 28.05 -7.76
C LYS A 165 -5.33 28.66 -6.36
N THR A 166 -5.53 27.85 -5.31
CA THR A 166 -5.57 28.32 -3.93
C THR A 166 -4.72 27.47 -2.99
N VAL A 167 -4.29 28.07 -1.87
CA VAL A 167 -3.55 27.37 -0.81
C VAL A 167 -4.45 26.31 -0.16
N THR A 168 -5.72 26.64 0.07
CA THR A 168 -6.72 25.72 0.64
C THR A 168 -6.84 24.45 -0.18
N LYS A 169 -6.93 24.58 -1.51
CA LYS A 169 -7.02 23.43 -2.41
C LYS A 169 -5.74 22.59 -2.41
N TYR A 170 -4.57 23.24 -2.34
CA TYR A 170 -3.29 22.56 -2.21
C TYR A 170 -3.20 21.73 -0.93
N LEU A 171 -3.48 22.32 0.24
CA LEU A 171 -3.42 21.64 1.53
C LEU A 171 -4.41 20.46 1.60
N THR A 172 -5.62 20.67 1.08
CA THR A 172 -6.66 19.63 1.02
C THR A 172 -6.21 18.44 0.17
N GLU A 173 -5.66 18.71 -1.02
CA GLU A 173 -5.20 17.66 -1.92
C GLU A 173 -3.94 16.96 -1.40
N MET A 174 -3.02 17.67 -0.75
CA MET A 174 -1.86 17.07 -0.08
C MET A 174 -2.29 16.12 1.03
N ARG A 175 -3.24 16.52 1.89
CA ARG A 175 -3.80 15.67 2.94
C ARG A 175 -4.42 14.40 2.35
N ARG A 176 -5.22 14.55 1.29
CA ARG A 176 -5.87 13.42 0.61
C ARG A 176 -4.84 12.42 0.10
N ARG A 177 -3.80 12.90 -0.59
CA ARG A 177 -2.73 12.05 -1.15
C ARG A 177 -1.88 11.39 -0.09
N LEU A 178 -1.54 12.10 0.99
CA LEU A 178 -0.82 11.52 2.13
C LEU A 178 -1.60 10.38 2.76
N ARG A 179 -2.90 10.58 3.02
CA ARG A 179 -3.76 9.51 3.54
C ARG A 179 -3.74 8.28 2.63
N THR A 180 -3.97 8.48 1.32
CA THR A 180 -3.89 7.38 0.36
C THR A 180 -2.53 6.66 0.36
N ALA A 181 -1.42 7.38 0.50
CA ALA A 181 -0.09 6.77 0.57
C ALA A 181 0.09 5.93 1.85
N LEU A 182 -0.36 6.44 3.01
CA LEU A 182 -0.29 5.72 4.28
C LEU A 182 -1.22 4.50 4.31
N ASP A 183 -2.44 4.63 3.78
CA ASP A 183 -3.40 3.53 3.67
C ASP A 183 -2.85 2.39 2.78
N LEU A 184 -2.05 2.74 1.76
CA LEU A 184 -1.34 1.78 0.90
C LEU A 184 -0.02 1.27 1.49
N GLY A 185 0.37 1.69 2.69
CA GLY A 185 1.61 1.25 3.35
C GLY A 185 2.90 1.84 2.79
N VAL A 186 2.83 2.97 2.06
CA VAL A 186 4.02 3.70 1.58
C VAL A 186 4.86 4.15 2.78
N PRO A 187 6.19 3.91 2.79
CA PRO A 187 7.08 4.32 3.88
C PRO A 187 7.38 5.83 3.81
N ILE A 188 6.35 6.66 3.88
CA ILE A 188 6.44 8.13 3.94
C ILE A 188 6.03 8.60 5.32
N THR A 189 6.86 9.42 5.97
CA THR A 189 6.52 9.95 7.29
C THR A 189 5.69 11.23 7.16
N PRO A 190 4.70 11.48 8.04
CA PRO A 190 3.96 12.74 8.05
C PRO A 190 4.87 13.97 8.18
N TRP A 191 5.99 13.86 8.91
CA TRP A 191 7.02 14.88 9.02
C TRP A 191 7.64 15.28 7.67
N MET A 192 8.01 14.31 6.81
CA MET A 192 8.55 14.61 5.48
C MET A 192 7.56 15.42 4.64
N VAL A 193 6.27 15.07 4.71
CA VAL A 193 5.21 15.80 4.00
C VAL A 193 5.01 17.19 4.58
N TRP A 194 5.14 17.35 5.89
CA TRP A 194 5.03 18.66 6.53
C TRP A 194 6.18 19.60 6.14
N ILE A 195 7.44 19.13 6.12
CA ILE A 195 8.58 19.90 5.57
C ILE A 195 8.30 20.36 4.15
N LYS A 196 7.81 19.44 3.31
CA LYS A 196 7.48 19.75 1.92
C LYS A 196 6.44 20.86 1.81
N ILE A 197 5.40 20.83 2.65
CA ILE A 197 4.38 21.88 2.70
C ILE A 197 4.98 23.22 3.11
N LEU A 198 5.81 23.24 4.16
CA LEU A 198 6.48 24.45 4.62
C LEU A 198 7.42 25.03 3.56
N ASP A 199 8.11 24.19 2.79
CA ASP A 199 8.95 24.64 1.68
C ASP A 199 8.10 25.23 0.54
N GLU A 200 7.05 24.53 0.10
CA GLU A 200 6.16 25.01 -0.96
C GLU A 200 5.45 26.33 -0.60
N LEU A 201 5.10 26.52 0.68
CA LEU A 201 4.44 27.74 1.16
C LEU A 201 5.43 28.87 1.48
N SER A 202 6.70 28.59 1.77
CA SER A 202 7.74 29.63 1.93
C SER A 202 8.01 30.43 0.65
N LYS A 203 7.47 29.98 -0.48
CA LYS A 203 7.49 30.72 -1.76
C LYS A 203 6.42 31.82 -1.81
N ILE A 204 5.65 32.00 -0.75
CA ILE A 204 4.67 33.07 -0.54
C ILE A 204 5.20 33.96 0.60
N PRO A 205 5.92 35.06 0.30
CA PRO A 205 6.63 35.85 1.32
C PRO A 205 5.75 36.37 2.45
N SER A 206 4.47 36.63 2.17
CA SER A 206 3.49 37.10 3.15
C SER A 206 3.13 36.05 4.23
N LEU A 207 3.64 34.82 4.12
CA LEU A 207 3.50 33.76 5.14
C LEU A 207 4.78 33.52 5.95
N ASP A 208 5.89 34.21 5.67
CA ASP A 208 7.20 33.85 6.22
C ASP A 208 7.21 33.84 7.76
N SER A 209 6.60 34.83 8.42
CA SER A 209 6.53 34.89 9.88
C SER A 209 5.66 33.79 10.49
N ASP A 210 4.55 33.43 9.84
CA ASP A 210 3.70 32.33 10.31
C ASP A 210 4.42 30.98 10.14
N LEU A 211 5.16 30.80 9.03
CA LEU A 211 5.93 29.58 8.78
C LEU A 211 7.14 29.45 9.70
N ALA A 212 7.75 30.56 10.13
CA ALA A 212 8.86 30.56 11.09
C ALA A 212 8.43 29.92 12.43
N PHE A 213 7.21 30.19 12.90
CA PHE A 213 6.65 29.56 14.09
C PHE A 213 6.59 28.03 13.94
N TYR A 214 6.02 27.51 12.85
CA TYR A 214 5.92 26.06 12.63
C TYR A 214 7.28 25.38 12.43
N ARG A 215 8.25 26.08 11.84
CA ARG A 215 9.63 25.57 11.72
C ARG A 215 10.30 25.47 13.08
N HIS A 216 10.14 26.49 13.92
CA HIS A 216 10.66 26.47 15.28
C HIS A 216 10.03 25.33 16.09
N ASP A 217 8.70 25.20 16.06
CA ASP A 217 7.96 24.12 16.73
C ASP A 217 8.45 22.73 16.32
N MET A 218 8.79 22.55 15.03
CA MET A 218 9.41 21.30 14.56
C MET A 218 10.84 21.08 15.05
N ASN A 219 11.65 22.13 15.13
CA ASN A 219 13.06 22.03 15.54
C ASN A 219 13.20 21.74 17.05
N VAL A 220 12.18 22.05 17.85
CA VAL A 220 12.15 21.77 19.29
C VAL A 220 11.85 20.29 19.58
N ARG A 221 11.29 19.54 18.61
CA ARG A 221 11.02 18.11 18.79
C ARG A 221 12.31 17.30 18.73
N GLU A 222 12.54 16.48 19.75
CA GLU A 222 13.72 15.61 19.85
C GLU A 222 13.76 14.52 18.76
N ILE A 223 12.59 14.03 18.31
CA ILE A 223 12.49 12.95 17.33
C ILE A 223 11.56 13.36 16.18
N PRO A 224 12.09 13.64 14.98
CA PRO A 224 11.31 14.03 13.80
C PRO A 224 10.22 13.04 13.36
N THR A 225 10.31 11.77 13.75
CA THR A 225 9.42 10.69 13.29
C THR A 225 8.20 10.46 14.15
N ASP A 226 8.06 11.13 15.30
CA ASP A 226 6.90 10.98 16.19
C ASP A 226 5.62 11.64 15.64
N LEU A 227 5.78 12.49 14.62
CA LEU A 227 4.69 13.29 14.09
C LEU A 227 3.64 12.42 13.40
N THR A 228 2.44 12.42 13.97
CA THR A 228 1.30 11.64 13.48
C THR A 228 0.57 12.32 12.31
N LEU A 229 -0.18 11.53 11.54
CA LEU A 229 -1.07 12.07 10.50
C LEU A 229 -2.11 13.05 11.07
N MET A 230 -2.54 12.82 12.30
CA MET A 230 -3.52 13.67 13.00
C MET A 230 -2.92 15.04 13.31
N GLU A 231 -1.70 15.10 13.85
CA GLU A 231 -1.00 16.36 14.12
C GLU A 231 -0.74 17.15 12.83
N VAL A 232 -0.21 16.50 11.78
CA VAL A 232 -0.03 17.16 10.47
C VAL A 232 -1.35 17.69 9.93
N SER A 233 -2.43 16.92 10.06
CA SER A 233 -3.77 17.38 9.64
C SER A 233 -4.24 18.58 10.45
N GLY A 234 -3.91 18.63 11.75
CA GLY A 234 -4.12 19.78 12.63
C GLY A 234 -3.35 21.01 12.18
N TYR A 235 -2.04 20.88 11.97
CA TYR A 235 -1.19 21.97 11.48
C TYR A 235 -1.68 22.52 10.12
N MET A 236 -2.00 21.64 9.16
CA MET A 236 -2.58 22.06 7.88
C MET A 236 -3.90 22.84 8.07
N THR A 237 -4.73 22.47 9.04
CA THR A 237 -6.01 23.13 9.31
C THR A 237 -5.78 24.51 9.93
N THR A 238 -4.89 24.62 10.92
CA THR A 238 -4.52 25.90 11.54
C THR A 238 -3.91 26.85 10.51
N LEU A 239 -3.00 26.36 9.69
CA LEU A 239 -2.39 27.15 8.62
C LEU A 239 -3.40 27.60 7.58
N ASN A 240 -4.33 26.73 7.19
CA ASN A 240 -5.42 27.08 6.28
C ASN A 240 -6.26 28.23 6.83
N ARG A 241 -6.58 28.19 8.13
CA ARG A 241 -7.32 29.27 8.81
C ARG A 241 -6.55 30.60 8.75
N VAL A 242 -5.24 30.60 9.01
CA VAL A 242 -4.40 31.81 8.91
C VAL A 242 -4.44 32.40 7.50
N VAL A 243 -4.27 31.54 6.49
CA VAL A 243 -4.27 31.95 5.07
C VAL A 243 -5.59 32.56 4.65
N VAL A 244 -6.71 31.94 5.04
CA VAL A 244 -8.06 32.44 4.74
C VAL A 244 -8.29 33.78 5.45
N ASN A 245 -7.98 33.88 6.74
CA ASN A 245 -8.18 35.10 7.52
C ASN A 245 -7.39 36.30 7.00
N ARG A 246 -6.20 36.06 6.41
CA ARG A 246 -5.36 37.10 5.82
C ARG A 246 -5.68 37.38 4.33
N GLY A 247 -6.66 36.70 3.74
CA GLY A 247 -6.98 36.85 2.31
C GLY A 247 -5.88 36.36 1.37
N LEU A 248 -4.96 35.51 1.85
CA LEU A 248 -3.79 35.05 1.09
C LEU A 248 -4.07 33.80 0.24
N ASP A 249 -5.29 33.28 0.26
CA ASP A 249 -5.65 32.00 -0.34
C ASP A 249 -5.40 31.97 -1.86
N LYS A 250 -5.59 33.10 -2.55
CA LYS A 250 -5.43 33.23 -4.01
C LYS A 250 -4.06 33.75 -4.45
N VAL A 251 -3.11 33.96 -3.53
CA VAL A 251 -1.79 34.52 -3.85
C VAL A 251 -1.02 33.53 -4.72
N LYS A 252 -0.43 34.04 -5.81
CA LYS A 252 0.39 33.25 -6.72
C LYS A 252 1.77 32.99 -6.09
N VAL A 253 2.28 31.78 -6.31
CA VAL A 253 3.65 31.42 -5.95
C VAL A 253 4.61 32.27 -6.79
N VAL A 254 5.50 33.01 -6.12
CA VAL A 254 6.60 33.67 -6.82
C VAL A 254 7.70 32.62 -6.98
N ASN A 255 7.96 32.19 -8.21
CA ASN A 255 9.11 31.33 -8.50
C ASN A 255 10.40 32.15 -8.37
N LYS A 256 10.80 32.46 -7.13
CA LYS A 256 12.20 32.76 -6.86
C LYS A 256 12.92 31.41 -6.97
N ARG A 257 13.57 31.15 -8.10
CA ARG A 257 14.62 30.11 -8.15
C ARG A 257 15.54 30.42 -6.96
N ARG A 258 15.54 29.57 -5.93
CA ARG A 258 16.56 29.62 -4.88
C ARG A 258 17.88 29.21 -5.52
N SER A 259 18.56 30.14 -6.17
CA SER A 259 20.01 30.11 -6.30
C SER A 259 20.58 30.60 -4.98
N ASN A 260 20.45 29.80 -3.92
CA ASN A 260 21.26 29.99 -2.73
C ASN A 260 21.79 28.62 -2.26
N PRO A 261 23.06 28.29 -2.58
CA PRO A 261 23.70 27.05 -2.14
C PRO A 261 24.07 27.04 -0.65
N GLU A 262 23.82 28.12 0.11
CA GLU A 262 24.29 28.24 1.50
C GLU A 262 23.36 27.65 2.57
N PHE A 263 22.14 27.22 2.22
CA PHE A 263 21.20 26.66 3.22
C PHE A 263 21.67 25.32 3.83
N TRP A 264 22.68 24.68 3.25
CA TRP A 264 23.28 23.44 3.78
C TRP A 264 24.63 23.65 4.48
N LYS A 265 25.09 24.90 4.68
CA LYS A 265 26.45 25.17 5.17
C LYS A 265 26.60 25.53 6.65
N GLU A 266 25.53 25.61 7.44
CA GLU A 266 25.66 26.13 8.82
C GLU A 266 25.31 25.19 9.97
N ASP A 267 25.17 23.87 9.75
CA ASP A 267 25.17 22.90 10.86
C ASP A 267 25.84 21.58 10.45
N ALA A 268 27.06 21.69 9.90
CA ALA A 268 28.01 20.61 10.01
C ALA A 268 28.40 20.50 11.48
N LEU A 269 27.61 19.72 12.21
CA LEU A 269 27.80 19.26 13.59
C LEU A 269 29.27 19.29 14.00
N GLU A 270 29.63 20.37 14.69
CA GLU A 270 30.72 20.35 15.65
C GLU A 270 30.35 19.34 16.72
N LYS A 271 31.21 18.31 16.86
CA LYS A 271 31.28 17.38 17.99
C LYS A 271 30.01 16.56 18.25
N TYR A 272 29.94 15.37 17.65
CA TYR A 272 29.86 14.06 18.33
C TYR A 272 29.97 12.96 17.28
#